data_AF-A0A1E3X8Y6-F1
#
_entry.id   AF-A0A1E3X8Y6-F1
#
_cell.length_a   1.000
_cell.length_b   1.000
_cell.length_c   1.000
_cell.angle_alpha   90.00
_cell.angle_beta   90.00
_cell.angle_gamma   90.00
#
_symmetry.space_group_name_H-M   'P 1'
#
loop_
_entity.id
_entity.type
_entity.pdbx_description
1 polymer ?
#
loop_
_entity_poly.entity_id
_entity_poly.type
_entity_poly.pdbx_seq_one_letter_code
_entity_poly.pdbx_strand_id
1 'polypeptide(L)'
;MNITQKPVGHGINLKDMILWEMNNAEGIPYDTYKLLPNKYEDLDLDPEDILFEGGNIQDGAGALIAFGKMQFTEMQEDEREALKEALLQYCELDTLAMVMIYEHWGSLK
;
A
#
# COMPACT_ATOMS: atom_id res chain seq x y z
N MET A 1 -18.07 9.21 7.28
CA MET A 1 -16.95 8.24 7.34
C MET A 1 -15.91 8.76 6.36
N ASN A 2 -15.02 9.64 6.83
CA ASN A 2 -14.13 10.45 5.96
C ASN A 2 -12.65 10.21 6.30
N ILE A 3 -12.33 9.06 6.90
CA ILE A 3 -10.97 8.68 7.34
C ILE A 3 -10.02 8.68 6.13
N THR A 4 -10.56 8.19 5.00
CA THR A 4 -10.10 8.29 3.61
C THR A 4 -9.59 9.64 3.10
N GLN A 5 -10.45 10.64 3.33
CA GLN A 5 -10.51 11.90 2.58
C GLN A 5 -9.65 12.99 3.22
N LYS A 6 -8.98 12.66 4.32
CA LYS A 6 -8.06 13.51 5.06
C LYS A 6 -6.81 12.69 5.33
N PRO A 7 -5.68 13.34 5.68
CA PRO A 7 -4.50 12.62 6.14
C PRO A 7 -4.86 11.60 7.24
N VAL A 8 -4.41 10.35 7.10
CA VAL A 8 -4.72 9.27 8.05
C VAL A 8 -4.08 9.59 9.41
N GLY A 9 -4.77 10.26 10.33
CA GLY A 9 -4.15 10.77 11.57
C GLY A 9 -3.56 9.76 12.57
N HIS A 10 -3.47 8.46 12.24
CA HIS A 10 -2.95 7.39 13.07
C HIS A 10 -2.07 6.44 12.23
N GLY A 11 -1.34 5.56 12.90
CA GLY A 11 -0.46 4.60 12.23
C GLY A 11 0.98 5.13 12.06
N ILE A 12 1.79 4.39 11.31
CA ILE A 12 3.22 4.66 11.14
C ILE A 12 3.51 4.93 9.66
N ASN A 13 3.04 4.06 8.77
CA ASN A 13 3.38 4.07 7.35
C ASN A 13 2.35 4.83 6.49
N LEU A 14 1.16 5.11 7.03
CA LEU A 14 0.09 5.82 6.32
C LEU A 14 -0.23 7.22 6.88
N LYS A 15 0.41 7.61 7.99
CA LYS A 15 -0.04 8.68 8.89
C LYS A 15 -0.34 10.05 8.24
N ASP A 16 0.39 10.41 7.19
CA ASP A 16 0.25 11.72 6.55
C ASP A 16 -0.37 11.62 5.14
N MET A 17 -0.91 10.46 4.79
CA MET A 17 -1.39 10.14 3.45
C MET A 17 -2.89 10.40 3.31
N ILE A 18 -3.29 10.88 2.13
CA ILE A 18 -4.70 10.94 1.72
C ILE A 18 -4.95 9.72 0.83
N LEU A 19 -5.79 8.79 1.30
CA LEU A 19 -6.06 7.50 0.68
C LEU A 19 -7.44 7.48 0.03
N TRP A 20 -7.80 8.59 -0.62
CA TRP A 20 -9.06 8.76 -1.33
C TRP A 20 -8.88 9.77 -2.44
N GLU A 21 -9.30 9.39 -3.64
CA GLU A 21 -9.34 10.26 -4.81
C GLU A 21 -10.54 9.87 -5.68
N MET A 22 -11.22 10.85 -6.28
CA MET A 22 -12.37 10.61 -7.13
C MET A 22 -11.96 10.57 -8.61
N ASN A 23 -12.32 9.50 -9.32
CA ASN A 23 -12.19 9.49 -10.77
C ASN A 23 -13.34 10.29 -11.39
N ASN A 24 -13.05 11.53 -11.79
CA ASN A 24 -14.04 12.44 -12.38
C ASN A 24 -14.61 11.95 -13.72
N ALA A 25 -13.92 11.07 -14.43
CA ALA A 25 -14.39 10.52 -15.71
C ALA A 25 -15.44 9.41 -15.52
N GLU A 26 -15.26 8.58 -14.48
CA GLU A 26 -16.10 7.39 -14.24
C GLU A 26 -17.12 7.61 -13.11
N GLY A 27 -16.97 8.67 -12.31
CA GLY A 27 -17.84 8.97 -11.18
C GLY A 27 -17.68 8.00 -10.00
N ILE A 28 -16.60 7.20 -9.99
CA ILE A 28 -16.26 6.26 -8.91
C ILE A 28 -14.92 6.64 -8.26
N PRO A 29 -14.69 6.31 -6.99
CA PRO A 29 -13.38 6.50 -6.37
C PRO A 29 -12.29 5.63 -7.02
N TYR A 30 -11.06 6.12 -7.03
CA TYR A 30 -9.90 5.30 -7.34
C TYR A 30 -9.73 4.17 -6.34
N ASP A 31 -9.15 3.07 -6.83
CA ASP A 31 -8.67 1.99 -5.97
C ASP A 31 -7.62 2.54 -4.99
N THR A 32 -7.92 2.42 -3.70
CA THR A 32 -7.09 2.97 -2.63
C THR A 32 -5.69 2.36 -2.58
N TYR A 33 -5.54 1.09 -2.95
CA TYR A 33 -4.24 0.42 -3.00
C TYR A 33 -3.33 0.99 -4.09
N LYS A 34 -3.92 1.57 -5.15
CA LYS A 34 -3.18 2.23 -6.24
C LYS A 34 -2.68 3.62 -5.89
N LEU A 35 -3.14 4.18 -4.77
CA LEU A 35 -2.69 5.47 -4.26
C LEU A 35 -1.46 5.34 -3.35
N LEU A 36 -1.02 4.11 -3.06
CA LEU A 36 0.22 3.88 -2.33
C LEU A 36 1.42 4.32 -3.17
N PRO A 37 2.43 4.98 -2.56
CA PRO A 37 3.59 5.46 -3.26
C PRO A 37 4.50 4.30 -3.66
N ASN A 38 5.16 4.47 -4.78
CA ASN A 38 6.16 3.53 -5.24
C ASN A 38 7.45 3.69 -4.43
N LYS A 39 7.83 2.66 -3.68
CA LYS A 39 9.06 2.64 -2.87
C LYS A 39 10.35 2.42 -3.67
N TYR A 40 10.22 2.11 -4.95
CA TYR A 40 11.34 1.86 -5.86
C TYR A 40 11.65 3.05 -6.76
N GLU A 41 10.86 4.13 -6.73
CA GLU A 41 10.97 5.23 -7.69
C GLU A 41 12.32 5.97 -7.63
N ASP A 42 12.91 6.06 -6.44
CA ASP A 42 14.20 6.73 -6.20
C ASP A 42 15.41 5.78 -6.20
N LEU A 43 15.19 4.48 -6.42
CA LEU A 43 16.26 3.48 -6.41
C LEU A 43 16.80 3.21 -7.81
N ASP A 44 18.13 3.21 -7.94
CA ASP A 44 18.83 2.81 -9.17
C ASP A 44 19.02 1.29 -9.19
N LEU A 45 17.90 0.58 -9.31
CA LEU A 45 17.85 -0.89 -9.38
C LEU A 45 17.70 -1.35 -10.82
N ASP A 46 18.26 -2.52 -11.12
CA ASP A 46 18.07 -3.18 -12.40
C ASP A 46 16.57 -3.54 -12.54
N PRO A 47 15.91 -3.31 -13.70
CA PRO A 47 14.50 -3.65 -13.88
C PRO A 47 14.16 -5.12 -13.58
N GLU A 48 15.14 -6.02 -13.70
CA GLU A 48 15.02 -7.44 -13.35
C GLU A 48 14.94 -7.70 -11.83
N ASP A 49 15.46 -6.78 -11.01
CA ASP A 49 15.39 -6.86 -9.55
C ASP A 49 14.04 -6.32 -9.02
N ILE A 50 13.31 -5.53 -9.81
CA ILE A 50 12.00 -5.00 -9.41
C ILE A 50 10.93 -6.06 -9.60
N LEU A 51 10.40 -6.59 -8.49
CA LEU A 51 9.47 -7.73 -8.49
C LEU A 51 8.11 -7.43 -9.16
N PHE A 52 7.70 -6.15 -9.21
CA PHE A 52 6.46 -5.68 -9.82
C PHE A 52 6.76 -4.55 -10.80
N GLU A 53 6.02 -4.45 -11.90
CA GLU A 53 6.09 -3.27 -12.76
C GLU A 53 5.83 -2.01 -11.91
N GLY A 54 6.86 -1.19 -11.74
CA GLY A 54 6.79 0.02 -10.92
C GLY A 54 6.68 -0.23 -9.42
N GLY A 55 7.17 -1.36 -8.88
CA GLY A 55 7.47 -1.51 -7.45
C GLY A 55 6.30 -1.49 -6.46
N ASN A 56 5.06 -1.42 -6.95
CA ASN A 56 3.88 -1.24 -6.12
C ASN A 56 3.26 -2.58 -5.69
N ILE A 57 3.00 -2.75 -4.39
CA ILE A 57 2.21 -3.86 -3.85
C ILE A 57 0.76 -3.41 -3.73
N GLN A 58 -0.09 -3.85 -4.66
CA GLN A 58 -1.47 -3.36 -4.78
C GLN A 58 -2.53 -4.44 -4.53
N ASP A 59 -2.13 -5.69 -4.33
CA ASP A 59 -3.04 -6.79 -4.05
C ASP A 59 -2.38 -7.85 -3.14
N GLY A 60 -3.22 -8.75 -2.61
CA GLY A 60 -2.78 -9.76 -1.66
C GLY A 60 -1.87 -10.85 -2.26
N ALA A 61 -2.00 -11.15 -3.55
CA ALA A 61 -1.12 -12.12 -4.21
C ALA A 61 0.28 -11.53 -4.40
N GLY A 62 0.34 -10.26 -4.83
CA GLY A 62 1.56 -9.47 -4.88
C GLY A 62 2.22 -9.37 -3.51
N ALA A 63 1.47 -9.05 -2.46
CA ALA A 63 2.00 -8.98 -1.10
C ALA A 63 2.60 -10.33 -0.63
N LEU A 64 1.95 -11.45 -0.94
CA LEU A 64 2.46 -12.78 -0.60
C LEU A 64 3.74 -13.12 -1.37
N ILE A 65 3.78 -12.83 -2.67
CA ILE A 65 4.95 -13.05 -3.53
C ILE A 65 6.12 -12.17 -3.09
N ALA A 66 5.87 -10.89 -2.80
CA ALA A 66 6.80 -9.93 -2.22
C ALA A 66 7.45 -10.47 -0.94
N PHE A 67 6.62 -10.90 0.00
CA PHE A 67 7.09 -11.43 1.27
C PHE A 67 7.91 -12.72 1.08
N GLY A 68 7.48 -13.60 0.17
CA GLY A 68 8.24 -14.79 -0.21
C GLY A 68 9.61 -14.45 -0.81
N LYS A 69 9.67 -13.50 -1.76
CA LYS A 69 10.93 -13.00 -2.35
C LYS A 69 11.88 -12.53 -1.24
N MET A 70 11.39 -11.68 -0.35
CA MET A 70 12.17 -11.12 0.76
C MET A 70 12.81 -12.18 1.66
N GLN A 71 12.13 -13.30 1.90
CA GLN A 71 12.62 -14.37 2.77
C GLN A 71 13.57 -15.35 2.09
N PHE A 72 13.34 -15.65 0.82
CA PHE A 72 13.93 -16.82 0.17
C PHE A 72 14.90 -16.49 -0.96
N THR A 73 15.13 -15.21 -1.25
CA THR A 73 16.06 -14.79 -2.30
C THR A 73 17.13 -13.84 -1.76
N GLU A 74 18.28 -13.86 -2.43
CA GLU A 74 19.30 -12.82 -2.24
C GLU A 74 18.82 -11.54 -2.92
N MET A 75 19.01 -10.41 -2.24
CA MET A 75 18.59 -9.09 -2.68
C MET A 75 19.53 -8.05 -2.09
N GLN A 76 19.68 -6.93 -2.79
CA GLN A 76 20.43 -5.80 -2.30
C GLN A 76 19.74 -5.18 -1.07
N GLU A 77 20.50 -4.49 -0.22
CA GLU A 77 19.96 -3.95 1.03
C GLU A 77 18.91 -2.85 0.79
N ASP A 78 19.12 -2.02 -0.23
CA ASP A 78 18.18 -0.98 -0.67
C ASP A 78 16.89 -1.58 -1.26
N GLU A 79 17.00 -2.61 -2.10
CA GLU A 79 15.84 -3.37 -2.60
C GLU A 79 15.05 -3.99 -1.44
N ARG A 80 15.74 -4.59 -0.47
CA ARG A 80 15.12 -5.22 0.71
C ARG A 80 14.36 -4.21 1.54
N GLU A 81 14.95 -3.04 1.81
CA GLU A 81 14.31 -2.01 2.60
C GLU A 81 13.12 -1.38 1.85
N ALA A 82 13.21 -1.13 0.54
CA ALA A 82 12.07 -0.67 -0.25
C ALA A 82 10.91 -1.67 -0.27
N LEU A 83 11.20 -2.96 -0.47
CA LEU A 83 10.20 -4.03 -0.46
C LEU A 83 9.51 -4.12 0.90
N LYS A 84 10.28 -4.02 1.99
CA LYS A 84 9.79 -4.02 3.36
C LYS A 84 8.90 -2.80 3.64
N GLU A 85 9.30 -1.61 3.22
CA GLU A 85 8.48 -0.41 3.37
C GLU A 85 7.16 -0.52 2.60
N ALA A 86 7.20 -1.04 1.38
CA ALA A 86 6.00 -1.27 0.57
C ALA A 86 5.04 -2.27 1.24
N LEU A 87 5.59 -3.37 1.79
CA LEU A 87 4.82 -4.35 2.56
C LEU A 87 4.19 -3.75 3.81
N LEU A 88 4.93 -2.92 4.56
CA LEU A 88 4.42 -2.26 5.76
C LEU A 88 3.26 -1.32 5.45
N GLN A 89 3.35 -0.55 4.35
CA GLN A 89 2.25 0.30 3.88
C GLN A 89 1.01 -0.53 3.51
N TYR A 90 1.20 -1.60 2.73
CA TYR A 90 0.12 -2.49 2.33
C TYR A 90 -0.57 -3.15 3.55
N CYS A 91 0.20 -3.70 4.49
CA CYS A 91 -0.34 -4.35 5.69
C CYS A 91 -1.08 -3.36 6.61
N GLU A 92 -0.58 -2.13 6.72
CA GLU A 92 -1.25 -1.09 7.48
C GLU A 92 -2.58 -0.68 6.82
N LEU A 93 -2.62 -0.62 5.48
CA LEU A 93 -3.82 -0.30 4.73
C LEU A 93 -4.88 -1.42 4.86
N ASP A 94 -4.47 -2.68 4.77
CA ASP A 94 -5.35 -3.83 5.02
C ASP A 94 -5.96 -3.77 6.43
N THR A 95 -5.14 -3.41 7.42
CA THR A 95 -5.60 -3.24 8.81
C THR A 95 -6.59 -2.08 8.93
N LEU A 96 -6.30 -0.95 8.30
CA LEU A 96 -7.19 0.20 8.27
C LEU A 96 -8.53 -0.13 7.60
N ALA A 97 -8.50 -0.87 6.49
CA ALA A 97 -9.71 -1.33 5.80
C ALA A 97 -10.60 -2.18 6.71
N MET A 98 -10.01 -3.12 7.47
CA MET A 98 -10.73 -3.92 8.46
C MET A 98 -11.36 -3.04 9.56
N VAL A 99 -10.63 -2.06 10.08
CA VAL A 99 -11.15 -1.12 11.10
C VAL A 99 -12.31 -0.30 10.54
N MET A 100 -12.18 0.21 9.31
CA MET A 100 -13.26 0.96 8.65
C MET A 100 -14.53 0.11 8.53
N ILE A 101 -14.41 -1.14 8.05
CA ILE A 101 -15.55 -2.05 7.95
C ILE A 101 -16.20 -2.27 9.33
N TYR A 102 -15.39 -2.49 10.36
CA TYR A 102 -15.86 -2.69 11.74
C TYR A 102 -16.61 -1.46 12.29
N GLU A 103 -16.05 -0.26 12.15
CA GLU A 103 -16.66 0.99 12.59
C GLU A 103 -17.97 1.27 11.85
N HIS A 104 -18.01 0.99 10.54
CA HIS A 104 -19.23 1.12 9.75
C HIS A 104 -20.33 0.21 10.29
N TRP A 105 -20.01 -1.07 10.56
CA TRP A 105 -20.96 -2.02 11.15
C TRP A 105 -21.49 -1.55 12.51
N GLY A 106 -20.63 -0.92 13.32
CA GLY A 106 -21.02 -0.29 14.58
C GLY A 106 -21.97 0.89 14.40
N SER A 107 -21.78 1.70 13.34
CA SER A 107 -22.61 2.87 13.04
C SER A 107 -24.01 2.56 12.52
N LEU A 108 -24.25 1.33 12.06
CA LEU A 108 -25.56 0.86 11.59
C LEU A 108 -26.49 0.41 12.72
N LYS A 109 -26.01 0.38 13.96
CA LYS A 109 -26.79 0.07 15.16
C LYS A 109 -27.38 1.33 15.77
#